data_AF-A0A1Q8W364-F1
#
_entry.id   AF-A0A1Q8W364-F1
#
_cell.length_a   1.000
_cell.length_b   1.000
_cell.length_c   1.000
_cell.angle_alpha   90.00
_cell.angle_beta   90.00
_cell.angle_gamma   90.00
#
_symmetry.space_group_name_H-M   'P 1'
#
loop_
_entity.id
_entity.type
_entity.pdbx_description
1 polymer ?
#
loop_
_entity_poly.entity_id
_entity_poly.type
_entity_poly.pdbx_seq_one_letter_code
_entity_poly.pdbx_strand_id
1 'polypeptide(L)'
;MADLDRLDALARAYDAAVHEIRQDLTAFASQMWASMPNYRDEAVEAMAQALAPRVLAGQLQTAELTRAYLIGCASELGLTVTVPAIDREAVTGMRGVDPLKVYQRPGMTTWTALSRGKTLDQAVSAGGLRLTQLIGGDLQNAKRVQSRDTMRATGGRYYRRLLTGRENCALCVIASTQRYHVENLLPIHPGCDCNVGPLPAGMAVEQVIDEETLEAAHKAVEARTGASDRGGRLPEYKDIILTTEHGEYGPVISFKETRQERRRAPAPKASTTGAHASPRSAGEPRWLRPGGSGKVDVPEGTILQDHEVRTAQALADLGHTVRFRVVDNTPGVKNPDVEIDGEIWEFKAPRGASEKNTISDQFKKARKQASRLVIDLRRCGLSDEVAIEQIERRFRGQTRITRVIVISHDGTVAAFEHR
;
A
#
# COMPACT_ATOMS: atom_id res chain seq x y z
N MET A 1 -9.77 -25.15 -22.83
CA MET A 1 -10.56 -23.90 -22.70
C MET A 1 -11.88 -24.15 -21.98
N ALA A 2 -12.69 -25.15 -22.37
CA ALA A 2 -13.96 -25.47 -21.69
C ALA A 2 -13.87 -25.73 -20.17
N ASP A 3 -12.74 -26.23 -19.66
CA ASP A 3 -12.53 -26.42 -18.22
C ASP A 3 -12.32 -25.09 -17.49
N LEU A 4 -11.66 -24.11 -18.12
CA LEU A 4 -11.49 -22.78 -17.52
C LEU A 4 -12.81 -22.02 -17.42
N ASP A 5 -13.65 -22.10 -18.44
CA ASP A 5 -14.93 -21.41 -18.46
C ASP A 5 -15.84 -21.87 -17.31
N ARG A 6 -15.81 -23.18 -17.01
CA ARG A 6 -16.51 -23.77 -15.85
C ARG A 6 -15.92 -23.31 -14.52
N LEU A 7 -14.59 -23.29 -14.39
CA LEU A 7 -13.92 -22.77 -13.20
C LEU A 7 -14.22 -21.28 -12.96
N ASP A 8 -14.29 -20.48 -14.01
CA ASP A 8 -14.61 -19.06 -13.93
C ASP A 8 -16.08 -18.80 -13.63
N ALA A 9 -16.98 -19.67 -14.09
CA ALA A 9 -18.39 -19.63 -13.69
C ALA A 9 -18.55 -19.89 -12.18
N LEU A 10 -17.87 -20.92 -11.65
CA LEU A 10 -17.84 -21.19 -10.22
C LEU A 10 -17.26 -20.02 -9.43
N ALA A 11 -16.20 -19.39 -9.94
CA ALA A 11 -15.57 -18.24 -9.29
C ALA A 11 -16.48 -17.01 -9.25
N ARG A 12 -17.25 -16.74 -10.31
CA ARG A 12 -18.24 -15.64 -10.35
C ARG A 12 -19.36 -15.85 -9.33
N ALA A 13 -19.89 -17.06 -9.23
CA ALA A 13 -20.93 -17.39 -8.24
C ALA A 13 -20.41 -17.26 -6.81
N TYR A 14 -19.21 -17.79 -6.54
CA TYR A 14 -18.54 -17.66 -5.26
C TYR A 14 -18.26 -16.21 -4.89
N ASP A 15 -17.77 -15.41 -5.84
CA ASP A 15 -17.50 -13.99 -5.63
C ASP A 15 -18.75 -13.22 -5.23
N ALA A 16 -19.87 -13.45 -5.93
CA ALA A 16 -21.16 -12.83 -5.60
C ALA A 16 -21.59 -13.15 -4.17
N ALA A 17 -21.55 -14.43 -3.78
CA ALA A 17 -21.97 -14.86 -2.44
C ALA A 17 -21.11 -14.25 -1.32
N VAL A 18 -19.78 -14.19 -1.48
CA VAL A 18 -18.94 -13.55 -0.46
C VAL A 18 -19.06 -12.03 -0.48
N HIS A 19 -19.36 -11.44 -1.63
CA HIS A 19 -19.59 -10.01 -1.73
C HIS A 19 -20.81 -9.58 -0.90
N GLU A 20 -21.90 -10.33 -0.95
CA GLU A 20 -23.11 -10.08 -0.15
C GLU A 20 -22.79 -10.05 1.35
N ILE A 21 -22.07 -11.08 1.87
CA ILE A 21 -21.63 -11.12 3.28
C ILE A 21 -20.83 -9.86 3.65
N ARG A 22 -19.92 -9.44 2.78
CA ARG A 22 -19.11 -8.23 3.01
C ARG A 22 -19.97 -6.98 3.01
N GLN A 23 -20.92 -6.86 2.08
CA GLN A 23 -21.83 -5.72 2.00
C GLN A 23 -22.69 -5.61 3.26
N ASP A 24 -23.31 -6.71 3.69
CA ASP A 24 -24.18 -6.75 4.86
C ASP A 24 -23.44 -6.35 6.14
N LEU A 25 -22.27 -6.95 6.39
CA LEU A 25 -21.44 -6.62 7.56
C LEU A 25 -20.95 -5.17 7.52
N THR A 26 -20.57 -4.67 6.34
CA THR A 26 -20.09 -3.30 6.17
C THR A 26 -21.23 -2.30 6.37
N ALA A 27 -22.43 -2.59 5.86
CA ALA A 27 -23.61 -1.76 6.03
C ALA A 27 -24.03 -1.68 7.50
N PHE A 28 -24.14 -2.83 8.18
CA PHE A 28 -24.42 -2.91 9.61
C PHE A 28 -23.41 -2.10 10.43
N ALA A 29 -22.11 -2.33 10.19
CA ALA A 29 -21.04 -1.64 10.90
C ALA A 29 -21.04 -0.13 10.65
N SER A 30 -21.31 0.30 9.41
CA SER A 30 -21.35 1.72 9.05
C SER A 30 -22.54 2.42 9.69
N GLN A 31 -23.71 1.78 9.70
CA GLN A 31 -24.90 2.31 10.38
C GLN A 31 -24.67 2.46 11.88
N MET A 32 -24.09 1.44 12.51
CA MET A 32 -23.80 1.46 13.95
C MET A 32 -22.71 2.47 14.30
N TRP A 33 -21.70 2.65 13.44
CA TRP A 33 -20.69 3.68 13.61
C TRP A 33 -21.31 5.08 13.54
N ALA A 34 -22.17 5.34 12.54
CA ALA A 34 -22.81 6.63 12.35
C ALA A 34 -23.80 7.00 13.46
N SER A 35 -24.42 6.01 14.11
CA SER A 35 -25.38 6.22 15.21
C SER A 35 -24.73 6.37 16.59
N MET A 36 -23.40 6.30 16.70
CA MET A 36 -22.74 6.42 18.00
C MET A 36 -22.91 7.83 18.61
N PRO A 37 -23.16 7.93 19.93
CA PRO A 37 -23.48 9.19 20.56
C PRO A 37 -22.29 10.15 20.69
N ASN A 38 -21.10 9.64 21.04
CA ASN A 38 -19.95 10.49 21.38
C ASN A 38 -18.58 9.90 20.98
N TYR A 39 -18.56 8.69 20.39
CA TYR A 39 -17.33 7.99 19.99
C TYR A 39 -16.30 7.83 21.12
N ARG A 40 -16.73 7.86 22.39
CA ARG A 40 -15.87 7.62 23.57
C ARG A 40 -15.73 6.13 23.84
N ASP A 41 -14.88 5.79 24.80
CA ASP A 41 -14.49 4.42 25.13
C ASP A 41 -15.69 3.50 25.32
N GLU A 42 -16.71 3.91 26.08
CA GLU A 42 -17.88 3.05 26.35
C GLU A 42 -18.71 2.78 25.08
N ALA A 43 -18.89 3.81 24.24
CA ALA A 43 -19.63 3.66 22.97
C ALA A 43 -18.88 2.78 21.97
N VAL A 44 -17.56 2.95 21.89
CA VAL A 44 -16.69 2.14 21.01
C VAL A 44 -16.62 0.68 21.51
N GLU A 45 -16.59 0.47 22.82
CA GLU A 45 -16.62 -0.88 23.40
C GLU A 45 -17.94 -1.59 23.14
N ALA A 46 -19.08 -0.94 23.39
CA ALA A 46 -20.40 -1.49 23.08
C ALA A 46 -20.50 -1.83 21.58
N MET A 47 -19.95 -0.98 20.72
CA MET A 47 -19.89 -1.23 19.28
C MET A 47 -19.04 -2.47 18.96
N ALA A 48 -17.86 -2.59 19.57
CA ALA A 48 -16.97 -3.72 19.36
C ALA A 48 -17.60 -5.04 19.86
N GLN A 49 -18.30 -5.03 20.99
CA GLN A 49 -19.02 -6.19 21.54
C GLN A 49 -20.14 -6.67 20.60
N ALA A 50 -20.86 -5.76 19.95
CA ALA A 50 -21.88 -6.11 18.98
C ALA A 50 -21.30 -6.60 17.63
N LEU A 51 -20.17 -6.03 17.18
CA LEU A 51 -19.58 -6.35 15.87
C LEU A 51 -18.73 -7.61 15.86
N ALA A 52 -17.88 -7.80 16.87
CA ALA A 52 -16.93 -8.91 16.91
C ALA A 52 -17.57 -10.29 16.62
N PRO A 53 -18.65 -10.73 17.31
CA PRO A 53 -19.26 -12.03 17.04
C PRO A 53 -19.88 -12.13 15.63
N ARG A 54 -20.40 -11.03 15.08
CA ARG A 54 -20.96 -11.01 13.71
C ARG A 54 -19.88 -11.15 12.65
N VAL A 55 -18.73 -10.48 12.84
CA VAL A 55 -17.62 -10.63 11.90
C VAL A 55 -16.99 -12.01 12.02
N LEU A 56 -16.86 -12.57 13.21
CA LEU A 56 -16.42 -13.96 13.41
C LEU A 56 -17.33 -14.94 12.65
N ALA A 57 -18.65 -14.77 12.73
CA ALA A 57 -19.59 -15.58 11.96
C ALA A 57 -19.41 -15.39 10.44
N GLY A 58 -19.23 -14.15 9.97
CA GLY A 58 -18.96 -13.86 8.56
C GLY A 58 -17.65 -14.45 8.04
N GLN A 59 -16.60 -14.52 8.87
CA GLN A 59 -15.34 -15.19 8.54
C GLN A 59 -15.55 -16.69 8.33
N LEU A 60 -16.30 -17.34 9.21
CA LEU A 60 -16.60 -18.76 9.11
C LEU A 60 -17.47 -19.06 7.89
N GLN A 61 -18.50 -18.25 7.62
CA GLN A 61 -19.34 -18.41 6.43
C GLN A 61 -18.55 -18.19 5.14
N THR A 62 -17.64 -17.19 5.13
CA THR A 62 -16.72 -16.96 4.02
C THR A 62 -15.79 -18.15 3.81
N ALA A 63 -15.28 -18.75 4.88
CA ALA A 63 -14.48 -19.98 4.80
C ALA A 63 -15.30 -21.13 4.20
N GLU A 64 -16.51 -21.39 4.68
CA GLU A 64 -17.35 -22.46 4.11
C GLU A 64 -17.62 -22.26 2.61
N LEU A 65 -17.95 -21.03 2.20
CA LEU A 65 -18.12 -20.71 0.78
C LEU A 65 -16.82 -20.93 -0.01
N THR A 66 -15.67 -20.54 0.55
CA THR A 66 -14.35 -20.76 -0.07
C THR A 66 -14.07 -22.24 -0.24
N ARG A 67 -14.37 -23.04 0.79
CA ARG A 67 -14.21 -24.49 0.80
C ARG A 67 -15.09 -25.14 -0.27
N ALA A 68 -16.39 -24.83 -0.29
CA ALA A 68 -17.34 -25.37 -1.25
C ALA A 68 -16.96 -25.02 -2.70
N TYR A 69 -16.59 -23.76 -2.94
CA TYR A 69 -16.10 -23.29 -4.23
C TYR A 69 -14.90 -24.12 -4.72
N LEU A 70 -13.88 -24.30 -3.87
CA LEU A 70 -12.67 -25.02 -4.26
C LEU A 70 -12.86 -26.53 -4.39
N ILE A 71 -13.82 -27.13 -3.66
CA ILE A 71 -14.26 -28.51 -3.90
C ILE A 71 -14.90 -28.62 -5.29
N GLY A 72 -15.77 -27.66 -5.66
CA GLY A 72 -16.36 -27.59 -7.00
C GLY A 72 -15.29 -27.51 -8.07
N CYS A 73 -14.30 -26.64 -7.91
CA CYS A 73 -13.17 -26.57 -8.82
C CYS A 73 -12.35 -27.87 -8.87
N ALA A 74 -12.13 -28.52 -7.73
CA ALA A 74 -11.41 -29.79 -7.68
C ALA A 74 -12.17 -30.90 -8.44
N SER A 75 -13.50 -30.92 -8.33
CA SER A 75 -14.35 -31.85 -9.08
C SER A 75 -14.19 -31.67 -10.60
N GLU A 76 -14.22 -30.42 -11.08
CA GLU A 76 -14.01 -30.12 -12.52
C GLU A 76 -12.61 -30.52 -13.01
N LEU A 77 -11.62 -30.52 -12.10
CA LEU A 77 -10.24 -30.88 -12.41
C LEU A 77 -9.90 -32.36 -12.21
N GLY A 78 -10.88 -33.18 -11.79
CA GLY A 78 -10.63 -34.59 -11.46
C GLY A 78 -9.69 -34.78 -10.25
N LEU A 79 -9.64 -33.79 -9.36
CA LEU A 79 -8.85 -33.79 -8.13
C LEU A 79 -9.62 -34.39 -6.95
N THR A 80 -8.96 -34.56 -5.81
CA THR A 80 -9.62 -35.04 -4.59
C THR A 80 -10.68 -34.05 -4.13
N VAL A 81 -11.92 -34.51 -3.98
CA VAL A 81 -13.05 -33.68 -3.49
C VAL A 81 -13.35 -33.88 -2.00
N THR A 82 -12.78 -34.92 -1.40
CA THR A 82 -12.90 -35.19 0.04
C THR A 82 -11.89 -34.34 0.80
N VAL A 83 -12.36 -33.22 1.34
CA VAL A 83 -11.53 -32.30 2.13
C VAL A 83 -12.05 -32.19 3.56
N PRO A 84 -11.19 -31.97 4.58
CA PRO A 84 -11.60 -31.76 5.96
C PRO A 84 -12.62 -30.61 6.12
N ALA A 85 -13.36 -30.62 7.22
CA ALA A 85 -14.19 -29.48 7.63
C ALA A 85 -13.31 -28.25 7.90
N ILE A 86 -13.93 -27.06 7.97
CA ILE A 86 -13.19 -25.83 8.27
C ILE A 86 -12.53 -25.91 9.66
N ASP A 87 -11.28 -25.45 9.75
CA ASP A 87 -10.63 -25.22 11.03
C ASP A 87 -11.07 -23.84 11.54
N ARG A 88 -12.02 -23.86 12.49
CA ARG A 88 -12.60 -22.63 13.04
C ARG A 88 -11.56 -21.77 13.76
N GLU A 89 -10.61 -22.39 14.45
CA GLU A 89 -9.58 -21.67 15.20
C GLU A 89 -8.57 -21.04 14.24
N ALA A 90 -8.12 -21.76 13.22
CA ALA A 90 -7.25 -21.19 12.20
C ALA A 90 -7.91 -20.01 11.45
N VAL A 91 -9.21 -20.12 11.15
CA VAL A 91 -9.97 -19.08 10.44
C VAL A 91 -10.20 -17.84 11.31
N THR A 92 -10.53 -18.01 12.59
CA THR A 92 -10.91 -16.88 13.47
C THR A 92 -9.74 -16.31 14.28
N GLY A 93 -8.74 -17.13 14.58
CA GLY A 93 -7.57 -16.79 15.40
C GLY A 93 -6.40 -16.15 14.64
N MET A 94 -6.48 -16.02 13.32
CA MET A 94 -5.37 -15.59 12.44
C MET A 94 -4.71 -14.23 12.76
N ARG A 95 -5.38 -13.36 13.53
CA ARG A 95 -4.77 -12.08 13.97
C ARG A 95 -3.88 -12.23 15.20
N GLY A 96 -4.01 -13.30 15.98
CA GLY A 96 -3.35 -13.46 17.27
C GLY A 96 -3.72 -12.38 18.29
N VAL A 97 -4.83 -11.68 18.08
CA VAL A 97 -5.33 -10.59 18.92
C VAL A 97 -6.82 -10.82 19.13
N ASP A 98 -7.27 -10.62 20.37
CA ASP A 98 -8.69 -10.62 20.73
C ASP A 98 -9.51 -9.77 19.75
N PRO A 99 -10.53 -10.35 19.09
CA PRO A 99 -11.44 -9.63 18.20
C PRO A 99 -12.01 -8.35 18.81
N LEU A 100 -12.32 -8.33 20.11
CA LEU A 100 -12.84 -7.13 20.77
C LEU A 100 -11.85 -5.96 20.66
N LYS A 101 -10.57 -6.22 20.96
CA LYS A 101 -9.48 -5.24 20.83
C LYS A 101 -9.26 -4.80 19.38
N VAL A 102 -9.49 -5.69 18.41
CA VAL A 102 -9.40 -5.35 16.99
C VAL A 102 -10.48 -4.32 16.63
N TYR A 103 -11.71 -4.55 17.06
CA TYR A 103 -12.86 -3.70 16.74
C TYR A 103 -12.96 -2.41 17.57
N GLN A 104 -12.09 -2.22 18.57
CA GLN A 104 -11.89 -0.93 19.25
C GLN A 104 -10.94 0.03 18.49
N ARG A 105 -10.12 -0.48 17.54
CA ARG A 105 -9.16 0.34 16.76
C ARG A 105 -9.76 1.50 15.96
N PRO A 106 -11.01 1.44 15.46
CA PRO A 106 -11.69 2.59 14.87
C PRO A 106 -11.77 3.79 15.83
N GLY A 107 -12.11 3.56 17.10
CA GLY A 107 -12.13 4.61 18.13
C GLY A 107 -10.75 5.24 18.34
N MET A 108 -9.71 4.42 18.49
CA MET A 108 -8.32 4.92 18.57
C MET A 108 -7.92 5.76 17.36
N THR A 109 -8.39 5.39 16.16
CA THR A 109 -8.14 6.14 14.93
C THR A 109 -8.81 7.52 14.99
N THR A 110 -10.04 7.58 15.47
CA THR A 110 -10.78 8.82 15.72
C THR A 110 -10.08 9.70 16.75
N TRP A 111 -9.73 9.19 17.92
CA TRP A 111 -9.04 9.99 18.96
C TRP A 111 -7.66 10.46 18.51
N THR A 112 -6.92 9.62 17.78
CA THR A 112 -5.64 10.02 17.19
C THR A 112 -5.82 11.15 16.19
N ALA A 113 -6.85 11.11 15.35
CA ALA A 113 -7.14 12.19 14.41
C ALA A 113 -7.51 13.50 15.14
N LEU A 114 -8.35 13.44 16.18
CA LEU A 114 -8.69 14.59 17.03
C LEU A 114 -7.44 15.20 17.69
N SER A 115 -6.57 14.37 18.28
CA SER A 115 -5.32 14.82 18.92
C SER A 115 -4.37 15.54 17.94
N ARG A 116 -4.53 15.32 16.63
CA ARG A 116 -3.77 15.95 15.56
C ARG A 116 -4.47 17.20 14.99
N GLY A 117 -5.48 17.73 15.68
CA GLY A 117 -6.21 18.94 15.30
C GLY A 117 -7.17 18.74 14.14
N LYS A 118 -7.62 17.50 13.86
CA LYS A 118 -8.70 17.27 12.89
C LYS A 118 -10.04 17.65 13.50
N THR A 119 -10.98 18.08 12.65
CA THR A 119 -12.37 18.28 13.06
C THR A 119 -13.00 16.96 13.46
N LEU A 120 -14.08 17.01 14.25
CA LEU A 120 -14.81 15.82 14.66
C LEU A 120 -15.23 14.98 13.46
N ASP A 121 -15.82 15.61 12.43
CA ASP A 121 -16.28 14.92 11.22
C ASP A 121 -15.15 14.19 10.48
N GLN A 122 -13.97 14.83 10.38
CA GLN A 122 -12.79 14.23 9.76
C GLN A 122 -12.27 13.04 10.57
N ALA A 123 -12.29 13.15 11.90
CA ALA A 123 -11.85 12.09 12.79
C ALA A 123 -12.82 10.89 12.82
N VAL A 124 -14.13 11.16 12.85
CA VAL A 124 -15.19 10.15 12.77
C VAL A 124 -15.14 9.43 11.43
N SER A 125 -14.97 10.17 10.32
CA SER A 125 -14.83 9.57 8.99
C SER A 125 -13.60 8.66 8.88
N ALA A 126 -12.48 9.05 9.50
CA ALA A 126 -11.27 8.23 9.54
C ALA A 126 -11.47 6.93 10.35
N GLY A 127 -12.18 7.00 11.47
CA GLY A 127 -12.56 5.81 12.27
C GLY A 127 -13.49 4.88 11.50
N GLY A 128 -14.54 5.42 10.86
CA GLY A 128 -15.47 4.64 10.04
C GLY A 128 -14.77 3.94 8.87
N LEU A 129 -13.87 4.63 8.17
CA LEU A 129 -13.03 4.02 7.12
C LEU A 129 -12.14 2.90 7.69
N ARG A 130 -11.57 3.11 8.89
CA ARG A 130 -10.77 2.07 9.54
C ARG A 130 -11.61 0.83 9.86
N LEU A 131 -12.85 1.01 10.30
CA LEU A 131 -13.77 -0.07 10.61
C LEU A 131 -14.04 -0.94 9.37
N THR A 132 -14.42 -0.33 8.24
CA THR A 132 -14.70 -1.08 7.01
C THR A 132 -13.47 -1.81 6.47
N GLN A 133 -12.28 -1.23 6.62
CA GLN A 133 -11.01 -1.88 6.27
C GLN A 133 -10.70 -3.10 7.14
N LEU A 134 -11.03 -3.07 8.44
CA LEU A 134 -10.83 -4.20 9.33
C LEU A 134 -11.73 -5.37 8.93
N ILE A 135 -13.02 -5.10 8.70
CA ILE A 135 -14.00 -6.11 8.24
C ILE A 135 -13.55 -6.74 6.92
N GLY A 136 -13.23 -5.91 5.91
CA GLY A 136 -12.76 -6.42 4.62
C GLY A 136 -11.48 -7.25 4.74
N GLY A 137 -10.53 -6.82 5.57
CA GLY A 137 -9.30 -7.58 5.82
C GLY A 137 -9.53 -8.90 6.57
N ASP A 138 -10.51 -8.95 7.47
CA ASP A 138 -10.88 -10.16 8.22
C ASP A 138 -11.49 -11.22 7.31
N LEU A 139 -12.41 -10.82 6.44
CA LEU A 139 -13.00 -11.73 5.45
C LEU A 139 -11.96 -12.19 4.42
N GLN A 140 -11.07 -11.30 3.96
CA GLN A 140 -10.01 -11.68 3.01
C GLN A 140 -9.01 -12.65 3.63
N ASN A 141 -8.68 -12.50 4.91
CA ASN A 141 -7.80 -13.46 5.57
C ASN A 141 -8.49 -14.82 5.77
N ALA A 142 -9.79 -14.85 6.05
CA ALA A 142 -10.56 -16.10 6.12
C ALA A 142 -10.53 -16.84 4.77
N LYS A 143 -10.75 -16.13 3.66
CA LYS A 143 -10.58 -16.68 2.30
C LYS A 143 -9.20 -17.30 2.12
N ARG A 144 -8.14 -16.58 2.50
CA ARG A 144 -6.76 -17.05 2.32
C ARG A 144 -6.48 -18.32 3.09
N VAL A 145 -6.79 -18.34 4.39
CA VAL A 145 -6.54 -19.50 5.25
C VAL A 145 -7.26 -20.71 4.66
N GLN A 146 -8.55 -20.59 4.39
CA GLN A 146 -9.32 -21.70 3.87
C GLN A 146 -8.91 -22.11 2.45
N SER A 147 -8.53 -21.17 1.58
CA SER A 147 -8.06 -21.50 0.24
C SER A 147 -6.81 -22.35 0.27
N ARG A 148 -5.86 -22.01 1.14
CA ARG A 148 -4.60 -22.76 1.30
C ARG A 148 -4.89 -24.17 1.75
N ASP A 149 -5.72 -24.32 2.77
CA ASP A 149 -5.97 -25.60 3.40
C ASP A 149 -6.78 -26.50 2.46
N THR A 150 -7.78 -25.95 1.76
CA THR A 150 -8.58 -26.69 0.77
C THR A 150 -7.74 -27.09 -0.44
N MET A 151 -6.98 -26.17 -1.05
CA MET A 151 -6.15 -26.51 -2.23
C MET A 151 -5.08 -27.56 -1.92
N ARG A 152 -4.50 -27.54 -0.70
CA ARG A 152 -3.58 -28.60 -0.26
C ARG A 152 -4.30 -29.94 -0.14
N ALA A 153 -5.49 -29.95 0.46
CA ALA A 153 -6.28 -31.17 0.65
C ALA A 153 -6.79 -31.76 -0.67
N THR A 154 -7.07 -30.93 -1.68
CA THR A 154 -7.50 -31.40 -3.00
C THR A 154 -6.33 -31.87 -3.88
N GLY A 155 -5.08 -31.64 -3.48
CA GLY A 155 -3.89 -31.96 -4.27
C GLY A 155 -3.56 -30.90 -5.34
N GLY A 156 -4.18 -29.73 -5.28
CA GLY A 156 -3.84 -28.59 -6.14
C GLY A 156 -2.42 -28.10 -5.87
N ARG A 157 -1.59 -28.03 -6.91
CA ARG A 157 -0.19 -27.53 -6.81
C ARG A 157 -0.07 -26.06 -7.14
N TYR A 158 -0.85 -25.60 -8.11
CA TYR A 158 -0.78 -24.26 -8.65
C TYR A 158 -2.13 -23.57 -8.61
N TYR A 159 -2.09 -22.24 -8.53
CA TYR A 159 -3.27 -21.40 -8.58
C TYR A 159 -3.01 -20.14 -9.39
N ARG A 160 -4.10 -19.51 -9.82
CA ARG A 160 -4.12 -18.17 -10.41
C ARG A 160 -4.96 -17.24 -9.54
N ARG A 161 -4.71 -15.93 -9.68
CA ARG A 161 -5.58 -14.91 -9.07
C ARG A 161 -6.72 -14.61 -10.03
N LEU A 162 -7.91 -14.47 -9.45
CA LEU A 162 -9.13 -14.15 -10.17
C LEU A 162 -9.57 -12.74 -9.76
N LEU A 163 -9.70 -11.90 -10.77
CA LEU A 163 -10.16 -10.53 -10.63
C LEU A 163 -11.68 -10.52 -10.34
N THR A 164 -12.13 -9.64 -9.46
CA THR A 164 -13.55 -9.49 -9.12
C THR A 164 -14.24 -8.44 -9.99
N GLY A 165 -13.46 -7.59 -10.66
CA GLY A 165 -13.96 -6.46 -11.45
C GLY A 165 -14.29 -5.22 -10.61
N ARG A 166 -14.27 -5.31 -9.27
CA ARG A 166 -14.73 -4.22 -8.40
C ARG A 166 -13.60 -3.27 -7.99
N GLU A 167 -12.39 -3.77 -7.72
CA GLU A 167 -11.24 -2.95 -7.26
C GLU A 167 -9.87 -3.42 -7.80
N ASN A 168 -9.81 -3.84 -9.07
CA ASN A 168 -8.56 -4.36 -9.66
C ASN A 168 -7.57 -3.22 -9.93
N CYS A 169 -6.58 -3.05 -9.06
CA CYS A 169 -5.42 -2.24 -9.41
C CYS A 169 -4.57 -2.92 -10.51
N ALA A 170 -3.71 -2.17 -11.19
CA ALA A 170 -2.85 -2.70 -12.25
C ALA A 170 -1.95 -3.84 -11.74
N LEU A 171 -1.55 -3.79 -10.47
CA LEU A 171 -0.81 -4.88 -9.83
C LEU A 171 -1.67 -6.15 -9.71
N CYS A 172 -2.96 -6.03 -9.38
CA CYS A 172 -3.87 -7.18 -9.35
C CYS A 172 -4.04 -7.79 -10.74
N VAL A 173 -4.15 -6.95 -11.78
CA VAL A 173 -4.28 -7.40 -13.19
C VAL A 173 -3.04 -8.16 -13.62
N ILE A 174 -1.85 -7.61 -13.41
CA ILE A 174 -0.59 -8.35 -13.66
C ILE A 174 -0.59 -9.63 -12.83
N ALA A 175 -0.94 -9.55 -11.55
CA ALA A 175 -0.92 -10.70 -10.68
C ALA A 175 -1.91 -11.81 -11.11
N SER A 176 -3.00 -11.51 -11.83
CA SER A 176 -3.89 -12.54 -12.40
C SER A 176 -3.33 -13.27 -13.61
N THR A 177 -2.31 -12.71 -14.27
CA THR A 177 -1.63 -13.33 -15.43
C THR A 177 -0.53 -14.31 -15.04
N GLN A 178 -0.31 -14.54 -13.75
CA GLN A 178 0.82 -15.30 -13.23
C GLN A 178 0.37 -16.62 -12.58
N ARG A 179 1.21 -17.65 -12.72
CA ARG A 179 1.14 -18.89 -11.95
C ARG A 179 1.73 -18.69 -10.56
N TYR A 180 1.08 -19.27 -9.55
CA TYR A 180 1.58 -19.30 -8.17
C TYR A 180 1.50 -20.71 -7.59
N HIS A 181 2.33 -20.97 -6.58
CA HIS A 181 2.35 -22.23 -5.86
C HIS A 181 1.47 -22.18 -4.61
N VAL A 182 0.65 -23.22 -4.41
CA VAL A 182 -0.22 -23.36 -3.22
C VAL A 182 0.58 -23.39 -1.91
N GLU A 183 1.83 -23.85 -1.95
CA GLU A 183 2.72 -23.84 -0.77
C GLU A 183 3.04 -22.42 -0.27
N ASN A 184 3.07 -21.45 -1.20
CA ASN A 184 3.40 -20.05 -0.97
C ASN A 184 2.15 -19.15 -0.95
N LEU A 185 0.99 -19.69 -0.54
CA LEU A 185 -0.28 -18.95 -0.64
C LEU A 185 -0.31 -17.67 0.23
N LEU A 186 -0.25 -16.53 -0.47
CA LEU A 186 -0.72 -15.18 -0.12
C LEU A 186 -0.07 -14.43 1.07
N PRO A 187 0.85 -13.47 0.82
CA PRO A 187 0.84 -12.20 1.53
C PRO A 187 -0.38 -11.39 1.08
N ILE A 188 -1.26 -10.99 2.01
CA ILE A 188 -2.36 -10.06 1.73
C ILE A 188 -1.92 -8.65 2.12
N HIS A 189 -2.16 -7.68 1.23
CA HIS A 189 -2.11 -6.26 1.59
C HIS A 189 -3.54 -5.72 1.79
N PRO A 190 -3.71 -4.62 2.56
CA PRO A 190 -5.02 -4.01 2.75
C PRO A 190 -5.69 -3.65 1.41
N GLY A 191 -6.98 -3.94 1.29
CA GLY A 191 -7.79 -3.59 0.12
C GLY A 191 -7.52 -4.43 -1.13
N CYS A 192 -6.94 -5.64 -1.00
CA CYS A 192 -7.01 -6.68 -2.02
C CYS A 192 -8.33 -7.44 -1.87
N ASP A 193 -9.10 -7.57 -2.95
CA ASP A 193 -10.36 -8.33 -3.00
C ASP A 193 -10.31 -9.51 -3.98
N CYS A 194 -9.14 -9.80 -4.58
CA CYS A 194 -8.98 -10.90 -5.53
C CYS A 194 -9.34 -12.25 -4.92
N ASN A 195 -9.97 -13.09 -5.74
CA ASN A 195 -10.17 -14.50 -5.46
C ASN A 195 -8.98 -15.32 -5.99
N VAL A 196 -8.98 -16.62 -5.71
CA VAL A 196 -7.97 -17.55 -6.22
C VAL A 196 -8.69 -18.74 -6.84
N GLY A 197 -8.18 -19.26 -7.95
CA GLY A 197 -8.68 -20.49 -8.57
C GLY A 197 -7.55 -21.46 -8.81
N PRO A 198 -7.76 -22.78 -8.64
CA PRO A 198 -6.75 -23.77 -8.98
C PRO A 198 -6.47 -23.72 -10.49
N LEU A 199 -5.22 -23.90 -10.86
CA LEU A 199 -4.79 -23.87 -12.25
C LEU A 199 -4.73 -25.31 -12.81
N PRO A 200 -5.38 -25.61 -13.95
CA PRO A 200 -5.27 -26.92 -14.58
C PRO A 200 -3.82 -27.27 -14.95
N ALA A 201 -3.44 -28.54 -14.83
CA ALA A 201 -2.05 -28.98 -15.01
C ALA A 201 -1.44 -28.55 -16.35
N GLY A 202 -2.21 -28.60 -17.45
CA GLY A 202 -1.74 -28.21 -18.78
C GLY A 202 -1.43 -26.72 -18.96
N MET A 203 -1.96 -25.84 -18.09
CA MET A 203 -1.66 -24.39 -18.11
C MET A 203 -0.65 -23.99 -17.05
N ALA A 204 -0.29 -24.89 -16.15
CA ALA A 204 0.66 -24.62 -15.08
C ALA A 204 2.12 -24.80 -15.52
N VAL A 205 2.41 -24.88 -16.82
CA VAL A 205 3.76 -25.09 -17.36
C VAL A 205 4.58 -23.81 -17.26
N GLU A 206 4.03 -22.71 -17.76
CA GLU A 206 4.70 -21.42 -17.82
C GLU A 206 4.42 -20.57 -16.56
N GLN A 207 5.32 -19.61 -16.33
CA GLN A 207 5.13 -18.63 -15.26
C GLN A 207 4.02 -17.63 -15.61
N VAL A 208 3.98 -17.18 -16.86
CA VAL A 208 2.95 -16.29 -17.40
C VAL A 208 1.87 -17.17 -18.05
N ILE A 209 0.65 -17.08 -17.55
CA ILE A 209 -0.49 -17.90 -18.00
C ILE A 209 -1.42 -17.15 -18.96
N ASP A 210 -1.25 -15.82 -19.06
CA ASP A 210 -2.02 -14.94 -19.95
C ASP A 210 -1.12 -13.77 -20.38
N GLU A 211 -0.36 -13.98 -21.46
CA GLU A 211 0.60 -12.99 -21.99
C GLU A 211 -0.11 -11.79 -22.62
N GLU A 212 -1.27 -12.01 -23.25
CA GLU A 212 -2.04 -10.93 -23.87
C GLU A 212 -2.51 -9.91 -22.83
N THR A 213 -3.14 -10.36 -21.75
CA THR A 213 -3.56 -9.49 -20.64
C THR A 213 -2.37 -8.83 -19.97
N LEU A 214 -1.23 -9.52 -19.86
CA LEU A 214 -0.01 -8.98 -19.24
C LEU A 214 0.53 -7.79 -20.05
N GLU A 215 0.72 -7.99 -21.35
CA GLU A 215 1.24 -6.95 -22.25
C GLU A 215 0.24 -5.80 -22.39
N ALA A 216 -1.07 -6.09 -22.44
CA ALA A 216 -2.11 -5.06 -22.44
C ALA A 216 -2.08 -4.21 -21.16
N ALA A 217 -1.89 -4.83 -19.98
CA ALA A 217 -1.77 -4.10 -18.71
C ALA A 217 -0.51 -3.22 -18.67
N HIS A 218 0.63 -3.71 -19.14
CA HIS A 218 1.86 -2.90 -19.24
C HIS A 218 1.70 -1.74 -20.20
N LYS A 219 1.12 -1.98 -21.37
CA LYS A 219 0.85 -0.93 -22.37
C LYS A 219 -0.11 0.14 -21.86
N ALA A 220 -1.18 -0.25 -21.15
CA ALA A 220 -2.13 0.69 -20.54
C ALA A 220 -1.46 1.57 -19.48
N VAL A 221 -0.54 1.01 -18.69
CA VAL A 221 0.23 1.76 -17.69
C VAL A 221 1.26 2.68 -18.34
N GLU A 222 1.99 2.19 -19.33
CA GLU A 222 2.98 2.97 -20.10
C GLU A 222 2.34 4.17 -20.78
N ALA A 223 1.22 3.96 -21.49
CA ALA A 223 0.49 5.01 -22.20
C ALA A 223 0.08 6.17 -21.27
N ARG A 224 -0.17 5.90 -19.98
CA ARG A 224 -0.63 6.92 -19.02
C ARG A 224 0.49 7.57 -18.23
N THR A 225 1.53 6.80 -17.89
CA THR A 225 2.57 7.23 -16.94
C THR A 225 3.92 7.50 -17.62
N GLY A 226 4.07 7.14 -18.90
CA GLY A 226 5.32 7.23 -19.65
C GLY A 226 6.36 6.18 -19.24
N ALA A 227 6.02 5.24 -18.35
CA ALA A 227 6.90 4.20 -17.87
C ALA A 227 6.13 2.91 -17.59
N SER A 228 6.80 1.77 -17.71
CA SER A 228 6.26 0.46 -17.37
C SER A 228 7.39 -0.42 -16.84
N ASP A 229 7.09 -1.23 -15.83
CA ASP A 229 8.03 -2.19 -15.24
C ASP A 229 7.39 -3.57 -15.31
N ARG A 230 8.05 -4.51 -15.99
CA ARG A 230 7.61 -5.91 -16.06
C ARG A 230 7.46 -6.56 -14.68
N GLY A 231 8.19 -6.08 -13.67
CA GLY A 231 8.04 -6.50 -12.28
C GLY A 231 6.81 -5.93 -11.57
N GLY A 232 6.07 -5.02 -12.19
CA GLY A 232 4.89 -4.36 -11.63
C GLY A 232 5.22 -3.45 -10.43
N ARG A 233 6.46 -2.96 -10.29
CA ARG A 233 6.90 -2.16 -9.14
C ARG A 233 6.91 -0.66 -9.43
N LEU A 234 7.24 -0.25 -10.65
CA LEU A 234 7.32 1.16 -11.06
C LEU A 234 6.68 1.41 -12.44
N PRO A 235 5.72 2.35 -12.60
CA PRO A 235 5.10 3.21 -11.58
C PRO A 235 4.38 2.40 -10.50
N GLU A 236 3.82 3.01 -9.45
CA GLU A 236 3.15 2.27 -8.38
C GLU A 236 1.85 1.60 -8.90
N TYR A 237 1.96 0.42 -9.51
CA TYR A 237 0.86 -0.34 -10.14
C TYR A 237 -0.31 -0.59 -9.18
N LYS A 238 -0.05 -0.62 -7.86
CA LYS A 238 -1.08 -0.78 -6.82
C LYS A 238 -2.02 0.42 -6.67
N ASP A 239 -1.59 1.59 -7.14
CA ASP A 239 -2.34 2.85 -7.03
C ASP A 239 -3.04 3.21 -8.35
N ILE A 240 -2.79 2.45 -9.41
CA ILE A 240 -3.44 2.57 -10.73
C ILE A 240 -4.61 1.59 -10.76
N ILE A 241 -5.82 2.04 -11.08
CA ILE A 241 -6.99 1.17 -11.32
C ILE A 241 -7.16 0.98 -12.83
N LEU A 242 -7.21 -0.29 -13.24
CA LEU A 242 -7.51 -0.67 -14.62
C LEU A 242 -8.93 -1.21 -14.69
N THR A 243 -9.66 -0.86 -15.74
CA THR A 243 -10.93 -1.48 -16.08
C THR A 243 -10.71 -2.39 -17.28
N THR A 244 -11.31 -3.58 -17.23
CA THR A 244 -11.52 -4.42 -18.42
C THR A 244 -12.89 -4.08 -18.97
N GLU A 245 -12.97 -3.41 -20.12
CA GLU A 245 -14.23 -3.23 -20.84
C GLU A 245 -14.35 -4.29 -21.94
N HIS A 246 -15.54 -4.86 -22.07
CA HIS A 246 -15.88 -5.75 -23.18
C HIS A 246 -16.27 -4.89 -24.39
N GLY A 247 -15.32 -4.66 -25.29
CA GLY A 247 -15.62 -4.18 -26.65
C GLY A 247 -15.86 -5.37 -27.58
N GLU A 248 -16.53 -5.16 -28.71
CA GLU A 248 -16.82 -6.17 -29.75
C GLU A 248 -15.56 -6.86 -30.34
N TYR A 249 -14.36 -6.47 -29.89
CA TYR A 249 -13.05 -6.99 -30.30
C TYR A 249 -12.30 -7.79 -29.20
N GLY A 250 -12.93 -8.06 -28.05
CA GLY A 250 -12.31 -8.75 -26.91
C GLY A 250 -12.10 -7.85 -25.68
N PRO A 251 -11.58 -8.39 -24.56
CA PRO A 251 -11.38 -7.62 -23.33
C PRO A 251 -10.33 -6.53 -23.52
N VAL A 252 -10.74 -5.25 -23.52
CA VAL A 252 -9.83 -4.10 -23.59
C VAL A 252 -9.51 -3.63 -22.18
N ILE A 253 -8.22 -3.66 -21.81
CA ILE A 253 -7.74 -3.09 -20.54
C ILE A 253 -7.50 -1.60 -20.74
N SER A 254 -8.30 -0.77 -20.08
CA SER A 254 -8.18 0.68 -20.09
C SER A 254 -7.86 1.22 -18.69
N PHE A 255 -7.19 2.38 -18.66
CA PHE A 255 -6.99 3.10 -17.41
C PHE A 255 -8.33 3.67 -16.93
N LYS A 256 -8.71 3.39 -15.68
CA LYS A 256 -9.92 3.96 -15.07
C LYS A 256 -9.63 5.27 -14.34
N GLU A 257 -8.83 5.16 -13.29
CA GLU A 257 -8.50 6.22 -12.34
C GLU A 257 -7.38 5.72 -11.42
N THR A 258 -6.82 6.58 -10.59
CA THR A 258 -5.94 6.18 -9.47
C THR A 258 -6.75 6.02 -8.18
N ARG A 259 -6.23 5.24 -7.23
CA ARG A 259 -6.80 5.16 -5.86
C ARG A 259 -6.82 6.52 -5.17
N GLN A 260 -5.90 7.42 -5.52
CA GLN A 260 -5.85 8.78 -5.00
C GLN A 260 -6.96 9.65 -5.58
N GLU A 261 -7.21 9.57 -6.89
CA GLU A 261 -8.34 10.23 -7.56
C GLU A 261 -9.67 9.71 -7.01
N ARG A 262 -9.82 8.39 -6.84
CA ARG A 262 -11.03 7.80 -6.24
C ARG A 262 -11.29 8.24 -4.79
N ARG A 263 -10.23 8.45 -4.00
CA ARG A 263 -10.34 8.99 -2.63
C ARG A 263 -10.63 10.50 -2.60
N ARG A 264 -10.29 11.21 -3.68
CA ARG A 264 -10.63 12.62 -3.90
C ARG A 264 -12.01 12.76 -4.56
N ALA A 265 -12.52 11.69 -5.17
CA ALA A 265 -13.87 11.64 -5.72
C ALA A 265 -14.86 11.87 -4.57
N PRO A 266 -15.74 12.86 -4.69
CA PRO A 266 -16.72 13.14 -3.66
C PRO A 266 -17.79 12.04 -3.64
N ALA A 267 -18.23 11.62 -2.45
CA ALA A 267 -19.63 11.19 -2.31
C ALA A 267 -20.54 12.34 -2.81
N PRO A 268 -21.73 12.07 -3.38
CA PRO A 268 -22.59 13.12 -3.96
C PRO A 268 -22.64 14.35 -3.06
N LYS A 269 -22.16 15.48 -3.58
CA LYS A 269 -21.74 16.65 -2.78
C LYS A 269 -22.93 17.41 -2.22
N ALA A 270 -22.85 17.77 -0.94
CA ALA A 270 -23.22 19.12 -0.51
C ALA A 270 -22.00 20.04 -0.73
N SER A 271 -22.27 21.25 -1.24
CA SER A 271 -21.30 22.28 -1.66
C SER A 271 -20.40 22.76 -0.51
N THR A 272 -19.21 23.35 -0.71
CA THR A 272 -19.02 24.76 -1.13
C THR A 272 -17.54 25.02 -1.45
N THR A 273 -17.32 26.09 -2.24
CA THR A 273 -16.10 26.67 -2.84
C THR A 273 -15.12 27.34 -1.85
N GLY A 274 -13.87 27.51 -2.30
CA GLY A 274 -12.90 28.46 -1.73
C GLY A 274 -11.48 28.29 -2.31
N ALA A 275 -11.03 29.27 -3.11
CA ALA A 275 -9.69 29.34 -3.71
C ALA A 275 -8.73 30.19 -2.84
N HIS A 276 -7.43 29.88 -2.80
CA HIS A 276 -6.39 30.83 -2.38
C HIS A 276 -5.00 30.50 -2.96
N ALA A 277 -4.21 31.58 -3.13
CA ALA A 277 -3.02 31.72 -3.96
C ALA A 277 -1.66 31.53 -3.23
N SER A 278 -0.58 31.32 -4.01
CA SER A 278 0.83 31.14 -3.60
C SER A 278 1.58 32.43 -3.20
N PRO A 279 2.68 32.29 -2.43
CA PRO A 279 3.84 33.18 -2.59
C PRO A 279 5.23 32.48 -2.56
N ARG A 280 6.22 33.14 -3.20
CA ARG A 280 7.63 32.74 -3.43
C ARG A 280 8.63 33.16 -2.33
N SER A 281 9.71 32.35 -2.21
CA SER A 281 11.15 32.57 -1.94
C SER A 281 11.70 33.31 -0.69
N ALA A 282 12.62 32.65 0.04
CA ALA A 282 13.57 33.25 0.99
C ALA A 282 15.00 32.63 0.91
N GLY A 283 16.00 33.46 0.59
CA GLY A 283 17.48 33.40 0.77
C GLY A 283 18.27 32.08 0.87
N GLU A 284 19.24 31.88 -0.06
CA GLU A 284 20.18 30.74 -0.09
C GLU A 284 21.36 30.85 0.93
N PRO A 285 21.80 29.74 1.56
CA PRO A 285 22.87 29.73 2.56
C PRO A 285 24.29 29.62 1.98
N ARG A 286 25.24 30.26 2.69
CA ARG A 286 26.61 30.62 2.25
C ARG A 286 27.61 29.45 2.07
N TRP A 287 27.27 28.22 2.51
CA TRP A 287 28.16 27.04 2.45
C TRP A 287 27.85 26.09 1.29
N LEU A 288 26.78 26.32 0.53
CA LEU A 288 26.46 25.57 -0.67
C LEU A 288 26.97 26.37 -1.87
N ARG A 289 28.20 26.10 -2.33
CA ARG A 289 28.77 26.76 -3.52
C ARG A 289 28.85 25.76 -4.66
N PRO A 290 28.18 26.00 -5.80
CA PRO A 290 28.41 25.20 -7.00
C PRO A 290 29.83 25.44 -7.50
N GLY A 291 30.68 24.40 -7.48
CA GLY A 291 32.03 24.43 -8.04
C GLY A 291 33.08 23.79 -7.15
N GLY A 292 33.32 22.49 -7.35
CA GLY A 292 34.45 21.77 -6.76
C GLY A 292 34.52 20.32 -7.24
N SER A 293 35.70 19.72 -7.17
CA SER A 293 35.93 18.29 -7.41
C SER A 293 35.71 17.51 -6.11
N GLY A 294 34.45 17.34 -5.71
CA GLY A 294 34.11 16.52 -4.54
C GLY A 294 34.41 15.04 -4.79
N LYS A 295 34.39 14.23 -3.74
CA LYS A 295 34.73 12.80 -3.80
C LYS A 295 33.69 11.99 -3.05
N VAL A 296 33.25 10.86 -3.62
CA VAL A 296 32.43 9.87 -2.91
C VAL A 296 33.32 8.69 -2.51
N ASP A 297 33.51 8.48 -1.21
CA ASP A 297 34.21 7.32 -0.66
C ASP A 297 33.18 6.27 -0.19
N VAL A 298 33.15 5.10 -0.83
CA VAL A 298 32.31 3.96 -0.44
C VAL A 298 33.21 2.85 0.10
N PRO A 299 33.05 2.43 1.37
CA PRO A 299 33.81 1.32 1.92
C PRO A 299 33.48 -0.01 1.21
N GLU A 300 34.51 -0.84 1.05
CA GLU A 300 34.39 -2.17 0.43
C GLU A 300 33.39 -3.05 1.19
N GLY A 301 32.43 -3.65 0.47
CA GLY A 301 31.35 -4.46 1.04
C GLY A 301 30.07 -3.69 1.44
N THR A 302 30.01 -2.37 1.22
CA THR A 302 28.79 -1.59 1.50
C THR A 302 27.73 -1.78 0.40
N ILE A 303 26.56 -2.31 0.76
CA ILE A 303 25.41 -2.42 -0.15
C ILE A 303 24.62 -1.09 -0.09
N LEU A 304 24.77 -0.25 -1.12
CA LEU A 304 24.06 1.03 -1.24
C LEU A 304 22.85 0.91 -2.17
N GLN A 305 21.80 1.68 -1.91
CA GLN A 305 20.68 1.80 -2.83
C GLN A 305 20.98 2.85 -3.91
N ASP A 306 20.50 2.65 -5.15
CA ASP A 306 20.75 3.53 -6.31
C ASP A 306 20.45 5.02 -6.10
N HIS A 307 19.57 5.33 -5.16
CA HIS A 307 19.22 6.71 -4.84
C HIS A 307 20.20 7.35 -3.86
N GLU A 308 20.81 6.59 -2.96
CA GLU A 308 21.83 7.07 -2.03
C GLU A 308 23.11 7.41 -2.78
N VAL A 309 23.49 6.56 -3.75
CA VAL A 309 24.59 6.83 -4.68
C VAL A 309 24.32 8.10 -5.50
N ARG A 310 23.10 8.25 -6.03
CA ARG A 310 22.72 9.47 -6.78
C ARG A 310 22.72 10.72 -5.92
N THR A 311 22.28 10.65 -4.66
CA THR A 311 22.33 11.77 -3.72
C THR A 311 23.78 12.14 -3.40
N ALA A 312 24.64 11.15 -3.14
CA ALA A 312 26.06 11.37 -2.87
C ALA A 312 26.79 11.99 -4.06
N GLN A 313 26.54 11.49 -5.28
CA GLN A 313 27.15 12.05 -6.49
C GLN A 313 26.75 13.50 -6.71
N ALA A 314 25.45 13.84 -6.56
CA ALA A 314 24.98 15.21 -6.71
C ALA A 314 25.64 16.18 -5.71
N LEU A 315 26.00 15.71 -4.51
CA LEU A 315 26.72 16.51 -3.52
C LEU A 315 28.23 16.60 -3.83
N ALA A 316 28.81 15.53 -4.36
CA ALA A 316 30.21 15.53 -4.83
C ALA A 316 30.42 16.48 -6.02
N ASP A 317 29.44 16.54 -6.94
CA ASP A 317 29.45 17.47 -8.07
C ASP A 317 29.37 18.95 -7.61
N LEU A 318 28.84 19.19 -6.41
CA LEU A 318 28.85 20.49 -5.73
C LEU A 318 30.15 20.76 -4.93
N GLY A 319 31.12 19.85 -4.99
CA GLY A 319 32.42 20.00 -4.33
C GLY A 319 32.54 19.40 -2.93
N HIS A 320 31.50 18.70 -2.44
CA HIS A 320 31.53 18.09 -1.11
C HIS A 320 32.24 16.73 -1.11
N THR A 321 32.92 16.39 -0.02
CA THR A 321 33.43 15.04 0.22
C THR A 321 32.40 14.22 0.96
N VAL A 322 31.85 13.19 0.31
CA VAL A 322 30.81 12.32 0.86
C VAL A 322 31.42 10.96 1.19
N ARG A 323 31.32 10.50 2.44
CA ARG A 323 31.82 9.18 2.87
C ARG A 323 30.70 8.34 3.46
N PHE A 324 30.44 7.18 2.87
CA PHE A 324 29.52 6.21 3.47
C PHE A 324 30.23 5.49 4.62
N ARG A 325 29.49 5.19 5.69
CA ARG A 325 30.01 4.43 6.83
C ARG A 325 29.62 2.96 6.72
N VAL A 326 30.53 2.07 7.12
CA VAL A 326 30.23 0.64 7.26
C VAL A 326 29.19 0.48 8.37
N VAL A 327 28.13 -0.29 8.09
CA VAL A 327 27.07 -0.58 9.07
C VAL A 327 27.64 -1.44 10.20
N ASP A 328 27.73 -0.88 11.40
CA ASP A 328 27.99 -1.62 12.63
C ASP A 328 26.73 -2.35 13.09
N ASN A 329 26.71 -3.67 13.00
CA ASN A 329 25.54 -4.50 13.34
C ASN A 329 25.39 -4.74 14.85
N THR A 330 26.10 -4.01 15.70
CA THR A 330 25.96 -4.11 17.15
C THR A 330 24.55 -3.68 17.59
N PRO A 331 23.82 -4.53 18.35
CA PRO A 331 22.46 -4.20 18.80
C PRO A 331 22.41 -2.89 19.59
N GLY A 332 21.61 -1.94 19.10
CA GLY A 332 21.38 -0.64 19.77
C GLY A 332 22.31 0.49 19.31
N VAL A 333 23.31 0.22 18.46
CA VAL A 333 24.15 1.26 17.86
C VAL A 333 23.38 1.92 16.71
N LYS A 334 23.19 3.25 16.81
CA LYS A 334 22.59 4.04 15.74
C LYS A 334 23.68 4.44 14.75
N ASN A 335 23.67 3.84 13.57
CA ASN A 335 24.60 4.21 12.51
C ASN A 335 23.98 5.32 11.67
N PRO A 336 24.66 6.46 11.52
CA PRO A 336 24.25 7.45 10.53
C PRO A 336 24.52 6.94 9.12
N ASP A 337 23.69 7.39 8.17
CA ASP A 337 23.77 6.95 6.77
C ASP A 337 25.10 7.36 6.11
N VAL A 338 25.60 8.58 6.39
CA VAL A 338 26.71 9.18 5.63
C VAL A 338 27.39 10.35 6.35
N GLU A 339 28.66 10.59 6.04
CA GLU A 339 29.39 11.82 6.40
C GLU A 339 29.57 12.72 5.18
N ILE A 340 29.33 14.03 5.34
CA ILE A 340 29.60 15.05 4.31
C ILE A 340 30.53 16.10 4.93
N ASP A 341 31.70 16.28 4.34
CA ASP A 341 32.79 17.15 4.82
C ASP A 341 33.14 16.94 6.31
N GLY A 342 33.09 15.68 6.75
CA GLY A 342 33.38 15.28 8.13
C GLY A 342 32.21 15.48 9.12
N GLU A 343 31.06 15.95 8.66
CA GLU A 343 29.85 16.08 9.48
C GLU A 343 28.88 14.94 9.19
N ILE A 344 28.12 14.51 10.20
CA ILE A 344 27.15 13.43 10.08
C ILE A 344 25.83 13.93 9.47
N TRP A 345 25.34 13.23 8.45
CA TRP A 345 24.08 13.50 7.76
C TRP A 345 23.21 12.24 7.62
N GLU A 346 21.90 12.46 7.52
CA GLU A 346 20.92 11.44 7.18
C GLU A 346 20.41 11.68 5.74
N PHE A 347 20.36 10.64 4.91
CA PHE A 347 19.80 10.73 3.56
C PHE A 347 18.36 10.26 3.54
N LYS A 348 17.50 11.02 2.87
CA LYS A 348 16.10 10.66 2.67
C LYS A 348 15.66 11.00 1.25
N ALA A 349 15.33 9.98 0.46
CA ALA A 349 14.66 10.15 -0.83
C ALA A 349 13.20 9.67 -0.74
N PRO A 350 12.27 10.52 -0.25
CA PRO A 350 10.87 10.13 -0.13
C PRO A 350 10.29 9.77 -1.50
N ARG A 351 9.43 8.74 -1.55
CA ARG A 351 8.60 8.40 -2.73
C ARG A 351 7.16 8.89 -2.64
N GLY A 352 6.75 9.39 -1.48
CA GLY A 352 5.35 9.72 -1.24
C GLY A 352 4.90 10.97 -2.00
N ALA A 353 3.65 10.98 -2.45
CA ALA A 353 2.99 12.16 -3.04
C ALA A 353 2.06 12.89 -2.05
N SER A 354 2.11 12.54 -0.76
CA SER A 354 1.22 13.11 0.25
C SER A 354 1.75 14.43 0.79
N GLU A 355 1.06 15.53 0.48
CA GLU A 355 1.36 16.86 1.02
C GLU A 355 1.23 16.94 2.55
N LYS A 356 0.55 15.98 3.17
CA LYS A 356 0.38 15.96 4.63
C LYS A 356 1.51 15.22 5.33
N ASN A 357 1.96 14.12 4.75
CA ASN A 357 2.75 13.12 5.46
C ASN A 357 4.14 12.88 4.87
N THR A 358 4.34 13.03 3.55
CA THR A 358 5.60 12.65 2.89
C THR A 358 6.80 13.31 3.54
N ILE A 359 6.82 14.65 3.59
CA ILE A 359 7.92 15.42 4.19
C ILE A 359 7.86 15.34 5.72
N SER A 360 6.66 15.35 6.30
CA SER A 360 6.41 15.25 7.75
C SER A 360 7.11 14.03 8.37
N ASP A 361 6.95 12.88 7.74
CA ASP A 361 7.45 11.63 8.27
C ASP A 361 8.96 11.48 8.05
N GLN A 362 9.52 12.13 7.01
CA GLN A 362 10.99 12.22 6.86
C GLN A 362 11.59 13.00 8.03
N PHE A 363 11.05 14.18 8.35
CA PHE A 363 11.52 14.98 9.49
C PHE A 363 11.38 14.25 10.83
N LYS A 364 10.28 13.51 11.05
CA LYS A 364 10.08 12.74 12.29
C LYS A 364 11.11 11.60 12.44
N LYS A 365 11.45 10.94 11.33
CA LYS A 365 12.45 9.86 11.33
C LYS A 365 13.85 10.42 11.51
N ALA A 366 14.23 11.40 10.69
CA ALA A 366 15.54 12.03 10.69
C ALA A 366 15.93 12.60 12.07
N ARG A 367 15.00 13.25 12.78
CA ARG A 367 15.24 13.80 14.15
C ARG A 367 15.76 12.78 15.15
N LYS A 368 15.53 11.47 14.94
CA LYS A 368 15.98 10.41 15.83
C LYS A 368 17.41 9.94 15.56
N GLN A 369 17.94 10.26 14.37
CA GLN A 369 19.16 9.67 13.80
C GLN A 369 20.26 10.71 13.57
N ALA A 370 19.92 11.91 13.10
CA ALA A 370 20.91 12.97 12.85
C ALA A 370 20.36 14.39 13.15
N SER A 371 21.28 15.33 13.32
CA SER A 371 21.01 16.77 13.40
C SER A 371 21.06 17.46 12.03
N ARG A 372 21.47 16.77 10.96
CA ARG A 372 21.54 17.31 9.59
C ARG A 372 20.90 16.34 8.61
N LEU A 373 20.19 16.86 7.62
CA LEU A 373 19.32 16.07 6.75
C LEU A 373 19.46 16.47 5.28
N VAL A 374 19.63 15.49 4.40
CA VAL A 374 19.48 15.68 2.95
C VAL A 374 18.17 15.05 2.50
N ILE A 375 17.34 15.85 1.82
CA ILE A 375 16.11 15.38 1.19
C ILE A 375 16.29 15.41 -0.33
N ASP A 376 16.28 14.24 -0.95
CA ASP A 376 16.35 14.09 -2.39
C ASP A 376 14.94 13.91 -2.97
N LEU A 377 14.45 14.96 -3.63
CA LEU A 377 13.10 15.01 -4.18
C LEU A 377 12.98 14.34 -5.54
N ARG A 378 14.06 13.89 -6.19
CA ARG A 378 13.99 13.28 -7.54
C ARG A 378 13.08 12.05 -7.64
N ARG A 379 12.74 11.44 -6.51
CA ARG A 379 11.81 10.32 -6.39
C ARG A 379 10.49 10.69 -5.71
N CYS A 380 10.34 11.93 -5.25
CA CYS A 380 9.20 12.41 -4.50
C CYS A 380 8.00 12.56 -5.44
N GLY A 381 6.80 12.31 -4.92
CA GLY A 381 5.58 12.53 -5.71
C GLY A 381 4.97 13.92 -5.51
N LEU A 382 5.65 14.81 -4.78
CA LEU A 382 5.26 16.19 -4.56
C LEU A 382 6.02 17.09 -5.53
N SER A 383 5.38 18.16 -6.02
CA SER A 383 6.12 19.17 -6.78
C SER A 383 7.21 19.79 -5.92
N ASP A 384 8.29 20.25 -6.54
CA ASP A 384 9.39 20.88 -5.82
C ASP A 384 8.91 22.08 -5.01
N GLU A 385 7.97 22.90 -5.54
CA GLU A 385 7.42 24.03 -4.79
C GLU A 385 6.75 23.59 -3.50
N VAL A 386 5.87 22.58 -3.58
CA VAL A 386 5.10 22.11 -2.41
C VAL A 386 6.00 21.38 -1.42
N ALA A 387 6.95 20.58 -1.91
CA ALA A 387 7.89 19.86 -1.07
C ALA A 387 8.83 20.83 -0.35
N ILE A 388 9.44 21.77 -1.08
CA ILE A 388 10.36 22.77 -0.53
C ILE A 388 9.64 23.66 0.49
N GLU A 389 8.42 24.14 0.21
CA GLU A 389 7.63 24.93 1.17
C GLU A 389 7.37 24.15 2.46
N GLN A 390 7.01 22.86 2.35
CA GLN A 390 6.79 22.00 3.52
C GLN A 390 8.08 21.72 4.30
N ILE A 391 9.19 21.50 3.59
CA ILE A 391 10.50 21.29 4.19
C ILE A 391 10.90 22.53 4.97
N GLU A 392 10.81 23.70 4.35
CA GLU A 392 11.16 24.98 4.94
C GLU A 392 10.28 25.29 6.17
N ARG A 393 8.95 25.17 6.04
CA ARG A 393 8.02 25.39 7.15
C ARG A 393 8.34 24.46 8.33
N ARG A 394 8.65 23.19 8.05
CA ARG A 394 8.95 22.20 9.09
C ARG A 394 10.31 22.39 9.70
N PHE A 395 11.30 22.78 8.90
CA PHE A 395 12.64 23.13 9.34
C PHE A 395 12.58 24.34 10.27
N ARG A 396 11.89 25.42 9.89
CA ARG A 396 11.72 26.61 10.73
C ARG A 396 10.88 26.34 11.99
N GLY A 397 9.95 25.39 11.95
CA GLY A 397 9.09 25.03 13.08
C GLY A 397 9.74 24.12 14.15
N GLN A 398 11.05 23.98 14.14
CA GLN A 398 11.81 23.10 15.04
C GLN A 398 13.26 23.55 15.17
N THR A 399 14.03 22.95 16.09
CA THR A 399 15.44 23.32 16.35
C THR A 399 16.41 22.14 16.36
N ARG A 400 15.90 20.91 16.18
CA ARG A 400 16.67 19.68 16.36
C ARG A 400 17.47 19.28 15.13
N ILE A 401 16.96 19.61 13.95
CA ILE A 401 17.69 19.57 12.68
C ILE A 401 18.25 20.96 12.46
N THR A 402 19.57 21.10 12.41
CA THR A 402 20.28 22.38 12.31
C THR A 402 20.54 22.80 10.86
N ARG A 403 20.65 21.83 9.94
CA ARG A 403 20.86 22.06 8.50
C ARG A 403 20.05 21.09 7.64
N VAL A 404 19.52 21.58 6.53
CA VAL A 404 18.83 20.77 5.51
C VAL A 404 19.37 21.11 4.12
N ILE A 405 19.67 20.08 3.33
CA ILE A 405 19.89 20.19 1.87
C ILE A 405 18.68 19.56 1.18
N VAL A 406 18.18 20.20 0.13
CA VAL A 406 17.11 19.69 -0.72
C VAL A 406 17.61 19.63 -2.15
N ILE A 407 17.51 18.46 -2.77
CA ILE A 407 17.80 18.27 -4.19
C ILE A 407 16.46 18.13 -4.91
N SER A 408 16.14 19.09 -5.77
CA SER A 408 14.91 19.14 -6.58
C SER A 408 14.88 18.04 -7.65
N HIS A 409 13.74 17.87 -8.33
CA HIS A 409 13.59 16.86 -9.38
C HIS A 409 14.54 17.08 -10.56
N ASP A 410 14.83 18.34 -10.89
CA ASP A 410 15.75 18.74 -11.96
C ASP A 410 17.23 18.72 -11.53
N GLY A 411 17.52 18.36 -10.28
CA GLY A 411 18.87 18.34 -9.71
C GLY A 411 19.36 19.68 -9.17
N THR A 412 18.54 20.74 -9.22
CA THR A 412 18.87 21.99 -8.51
C THR A 412 18.89 21.76 -7.00
N VAL A 413 19.74 22.49 -6.29
CA VAL A 413 19.92 22.27 -4.85
C VAL A 413 19.58 23.55 -4.07
N ALA A 414 18.68 23.41 -3.11
CA ALA A 414 18.36 24.42 -2.11
C ALA A 414 18.88 23.97 -0.74
N ALA A 415 19.22 24.92 0.13
CA ALA A 415 19.65 24.60 1.48
C ALA A 415 19.06 25.56 2.52
N PHE A 416 18.93 25.07 3.74
CA PHE A 416 18.39 25.81 4.87
C PHE A 416 19.26 25.58 6.11
N GLU A 417 19.50 26.63 6.88
CA GLU A 417 20.28 26.59 8.13
C GLU A 417 19.61 27.47 9.20
N HIS A 418 19.59 26.99 10.44
CA HIS A 418 19.25 27.84 11.58
C HIS A 418 20.47 28.70 11.92
N ARG A 419 20.28 30.01 12.00
CA ARG A 419 21.31 30.92 12.49
C ARG A 419 21.51 30.79 13.99
#